data_AF-A0A819HFD4-F1
#
_entry.id   AF-A0A819HFD4-F1
#
_cell.length_a   1.000
_cell.length_b   1.000
_cell.length_c   1.000
_cell.angle_alpha   90.00
_cell.angle_beta   90.00
_cell.angle_gamma   90.00
#
_symmetry.space_group_name_H-M   'P 1'
#
loop_
_entity.id
_entity.type
_entity.pdbx_description
1 polymer ?
#
loop_
_entity_poly.entity_id
_entity_poly.type
_entity_poly.pdbx_seq_one_letter_code
_entity_poly.pdbx_strand_id
1 'polypeptide(L)'
;MSKFIQKLKKPKKFEKLLKEIKSIENIVIIQAGKGGKIVIMDKIDYSNKIEEKLNDLNIYEQVKKDPTTTIRTEINKMLTKLLNQNKITEQNKFYLASIDDLPKIRGQPKLHKTMLQRELLQLRTILNGVVCNTSKFVKNISNIKLDQDNHLASLDIQNLYTNIPVNKAIDITLKRVEESKKLKALSFTKTDIKDLLNLAVKNSYFECNGKYYKQKAGLPMGNALSPLLVDIYVDEYQKTTFI
;
A
#
# COMPACT_ATOMS: atom_id res chain seq x y z
N MET A 1 33.02 19.94 -16.26
CA MET A 1 33.53 20.19 -14.89
C MET A 1 32.35 20.27 -13.92
N SER A 2 32.02 19.17 -13.26
CA SER A 2 30.98 19.12 -12.23
C SER A 2 31.60 19.55 -10.89
N LYS A 3 31.24 20.73 -10.38
CA LYS A 3 31.62 21.16 -9.03
C LYS A 3 30.72 20.43 -8.04
N PHE A 4 31.28 19.42 -7.39
CA PHE A 4 30.71 18.80 -6.19
C PHE A 4 30.32 19.89 -5.19
N ILE A 5 29.03 20.00 -4.90
CA ILE A 5 28.52 20.85 -3.82
C ILE A 5 29.16 20.35 -2.52
N GLN A 6 29.89 21.25 -1.85
CA GLN A 6 30.52 21.02 -0.56
C GLN A 6 29.56 20.26 0.38
N LYS A 7 30.02 19.12 0.90
CA LYS A 7 29.42 18.49 2.08
C LYS A 7 29.32 19.55 3.17
N LEU A 8 28.12 20.10 3.39
CA LEU A 8 27.81 20.95 4.53
C LEU A 8 28.23 20.18 5.80
N LYS A 9 29.33 20.62 6.43
CA LYS A 9 29.70 20.14 7.78
C LYS A 9 28.56 20.54 8.71
N LYS A 10 27.78 19.55 9.18
CA LYS A 10 26.72 19.79 10.18
C LYS A 10 27.33 20.51 11.39
N PRO A 11 26.77 21.64 11.85
CA PRO A 11 27.37 22.39 12.96
C PRO A 11 27.37 21.57 14.25
N LYS A 12 28.50 21.57 14.99
CA LYS A 12 28.70 20.79 16.24
C LYS A 12 27.59 21.01 17.29
N LYS A 13 26.98 22.21 17.34
CA LYS A 13 25.83 22.50 18.22
C LYS A 13 24.60 21.64 17.91
N PHE A 14 24.38 21.28 16.65
CA PHE A 14 23.24 20.47 16.22
C PHE A 14 23.36 19.01 16.66
N GLU A 15 24.57 18.45 16.69
CA GLU A 15 24.80 17.09 17.20
C GLU A 15 24.59 17.01 18.71
N LYS A 16 24.99 18.05 19.45
CA LYS A 16 24.73 18.15 20.90
C LYS A 16 23.22 18.23 21.17
N LEU A 17 22.51 19.12 20.47
CA LEU A 17 21.06 19.24 20.59
C LEU A 17 20.32 17.95 20.21
N LEU A 18 20.76 17.24 19.17
CA LEU A 18 20.18 15.94 18.82
C LEU A 18 20.41 14.88 19.89
N LYS A 19 21.56 14.88 20.57
CA LYS A 19 21.81 13.98 21.71
C LYS A 19 20.91 14.34 22.89
N GLU A 20 20.74 15.62 23.19
CA GLU A 20 19.84 16.12 24.24
C GLU A 20 18.39 15.74 23.94
N ILE A 21 17.89 15.98 22.72
CA ILE A 21 16.53 15.58 22.32
C ILE A 21 16.37 14.06 22.39
N LYS A 22 17.34 13.27 21.91
CA LYS A 22 17.28 11.80 22.01
C LYS A 22 17.30 11.27 23.44
N SER A 23 17.79 12.06 24.40
CA SER A 23 17.82 11.68 25.83
C SER A 23 16.48 11.89 26.54
N ILE A 24 15.51 12.57 25.90
CA ILE A 24 14.17 12.76 26.46
C ILE A 24 13.36 11.47 26.25
N GLU A 25 13.02 10.77 27.34
CA GLU A 25 12.36 9.46 27.28
C GLU A 25 10.89 9.51 26.83
N ASN A 26 10.23 10.65 27.05
CA ASN A 26 8.79 10.83 26.84
C ASN A 26 8.42 11.34 25.45
N ILE A 27 9.37 11.39 24.51
CA ILE A 27 9.09 11.85 23.14
C ILE A 27 9.32 10.77 22.09
N VAL A 28 8.60 10.89 20.99
CA VAL A 28 8.78 10.10 19.77
C VAL A 28 9.18 11.04 18.64
N ILE A 29 10.29 10.70 17.96
CA ILE A 29 10.80 11.44 16.80
C ILE A 29 10.50 10.62 15.55
N ILE A 30 9.64 11.13 14.69
CA ILE A 30 9.18 10.44 13.48
C ILE A 30 9.14 11.37 12.28
N GLN A 31 9.29 10.80 11.10
CA GLN A 31 9.08 11.54 9.87
C GLN A 31 7.58 11.70 9.61
N ALA A 32 7.16 12.90 9.21
CA ALA A 32 5.82 13.14 8.71
C ALA A 32 5.59 12.36 7.42
N GLY A 33 4.39 11.83 7.23
CA GLY A 33 4.06 11.01 6.06
C GLY A 33 4.14 11.75 4.73
N LYS A 34 4.21 13.09 4.75
CA LYS A 34 4.39 13.95 3.57
C LYS A 34 5.29 15.14 3.89
N GLY A 35 6.11 15.56 2.91
CA GLY A 35 6.89 16.80 2.98
C GLY A 35 8.26 16.69 3.66
N GLY A 36 8.71 15.49 4.02
CA GLY A 36 10.07 15.25 4.52
C GLY A 36 10.41 15.86 5.88
N LYS A 37 9.41 16.44 6.58
CA LYS A 37 9.58 17.08 7.89
C LYS A 37 9.71 16.03 8.99
N ILE A 38 10.44 16.38 10.05
CA ILE A 38 10.55 15.59 11.28
C ILE A 38 9.56 16.18 12.30
N VAL A 39 8.84 15.32 13.01
CA VAL A 39 7.88 15.69 14.03
C VAL A 39 8.32 15.06 15.35
N ILE A 40 8.25 15.86 16.41
CA ILE A 40 8.44 15.42 17.79
C ILE A 40 7.07 15.41 18.43
N MET A 41 6.69 14.28 19.02
CA MET A 41 5.39 14.09 19.67
C MET A 41 5.59 13.51 21.06
N ASP A 42 4.62 13.73 21.94
CA ASP A 42 4.53 12.97 23.19
C ASP A 42 4.36 11.48 22.88
N LYS A 43 5.10 10.64 23.60
CA LYS A 43 5.15 9.19 23.37
C LYS A 43 3.86 8.48 23.78
N ILE A 44 3.19 8.95 24.83
CA ILE A 44 1.93 8.39 25.31
C ILE A 44 0.83 8.70 24.30
N ASP A 45 0.71 9.96 23.88
CA ASP A 45 -0.27 10.38 22.87
C ASP A 45 -0.09 9.65 21.54
N TYR A 46 1.16 9.51 21.09
CA TYR A 46 1.48 8.76 19.87
C TYR A 46 1.05 7.28 19.99
N SER A 47 1.35 6.65 21.13
CA SER A 47 1.04 5.22 21.34
C SER A 47 -0.47 5.01 21.42
N ASN A 48 -1.19 5.85 22.18
CA ASN A 48 -2.64 5.80 22.32
C ASN A 48 -3.35 5.93 20.98
N LYS A 49 -2.92 6.86 20.10
CA LYS A 49 -3.51 7.02 18.76
C LYS A 49 -3.29 5.82 17.86
N ILE A 50 -2.14 5.15 17.96
CA ILE A 50 -1.89 3.91 17.22
C ILE A 50 -2.78 2.81 17.75
N GLU A 51 -2.85 2.63 19.07
CA GLU A 51 -3.67 1.59 19.68
C GLU A 51 -5.16 1.81 19.38
N GLU A 52 -5.65 3.04 19.39
CA GLU A 52 -7.01 3.39 18.95
C GLU A 52 -7.32 2.83 17.54
N LYS A 53 -6.38 2.93 16.60
CA LYS A 53 -6.55 2.38 15.23
C LYS A 53 -6.44 0.87 15.18
N LEU A 54 -5.54 0.28 15.95
CA LEU A 54 -5.34 -1.18 15.97
C LEU A 54 -6.40 -1.92 16.80
N ASN A 55 -7.14 -1.21 17.64
CA ASN A 55 -8.25 -1.74 18.43
C ASN A 55 -9.54 -1.91 17.61
N ASP A 56 -9.56 -1.55 16.33
CA ASP A 56 -10.66 -1.94 15.44
C ASP A 56 -10.61 -3.45 15.17
N LEU A 57 -11.32 -4.20 16.01
CA LEU A 57 -11.42 -5.65 15.97
C LEU A 57 -12.16 -6.16 14.72
N ASN A 58 -12.77 -5.30 13.90
CA ASN A 58 -13.31 -5.72 12.61
C ASN A 58 -12.21 -5.81 11.55
N ILE A 59 -11.18 -4.97 11.67
CA ILE A 59 -10.11 -4.84 10.66
C ILE A 59 -8.85 -5.61 11.07
N TYR A 60 -8.46 -5.52 12.34
CA TYR A 60 -7.20 -6.05 12.84
C TYR A 60 -7.41 -7.14 13.87
N GLU A 61 -6.44 -8.06 13.93
CA GLU A 61 -6.31 -9.04 15.01
C GLU A 61 -4.88 -9.05 15.53
N GLN A 62 -4.71 -9.09 16.85
CA GLN A 62 -3.39 -9.23 17.45
C GLN A 62 -2.96 -10.71 17.42
N VAL A 63 -1.71 -10.94 17.03
CA VAL A 63 -1.11 -12.27 16.94
C VAL A 63 -0.14 -12.46 18.11
N LYS A 64 -0.19 -13.63 18.75
CA LYS A 64 0.60 -13.92 19.96
C LYS A 64 2.09 -14.14 19.69
N LYS A 65 2.45 -14.61 18.50
CA LYS A 65 3.81 -14.98 18.12
C LYS A 65 4.15 -14.36 16.77
N ASP A 66 5.45 -14.18 16.54
CA ASP A 66 5.97 -13.73 15.25
C ASP A 66 5.52 -14.69 14.12
N PRO A 67 4.77 -14.21 13.11
CA PRO A 67 4.27 -15.05 12.02
C PRO A 67 5.30 -15.29 10.91
N THR A 68 6.50 -14.73 10.99
CA THR A 68 7.50 -14.76 9.90
C THR A 68 7.80 -16.18 9.42
N THR A 69 7.97 -17.13 10.35
CA THR A 69 8.22 -18.53 9.98
C THR A 69 7.03 -19.15 9.25
N THR A 70 5.80 -18.89 9.71
CA THR A 70 4.57 -19.39 9.08
C THR A 70 4.44 -18.84 7.66
N ILE A 71 4.63 -17.53 7.48
CA ILE A 71 4.59 -16.86 6.17
C ILE A 71 5.65 -17.48 5.23
N ARG A 72 6.86 -17.68 5.74
CA ARG A 72 7.96 -18.31 4.98
C ARG A 72 7.63 -19.74 4.57
N THR A 73 7.02 -20.53 5.43
CA THR A 73 6.59 -21.90 5.10
C THR A 73 5.52 -21.90 4.02
N GLU A 74 4.51 -21.02 4.10
CA GLU A 74 3.45 -20.92 3.10
C GLU A 74 3.99 -20.50 1.72
N ILE A 75 4.86 -19.49 1.69
CA ILE A 75 5.53 -19.03 0.46
C ILE A 75 6.39 -20.14 -0.14
N ASN A 76 7.25 -20.78 0.65
CA ASN A 76 8.10 -21.86 0.14
C ASN A 76 7.30 -23.07 -0.37
N LYS A 77 6.18 -23.40 0.29
CA LYS A 77 5.25 -24.44 -0.18
C LYS A 77 4.68 -24.08 -1.55
N MET A 78 4.25 -22.83 -1.74
CA MET A 78 3.73 -22.34 -3.02
C MET A 78 4.80 -22.35 -4.11
N LEU A 79 5.99 -21.81 -3.82
CA LEU A 79 7.09 -21.76 -4.78
C LEU A 79 7.56 -23.16 -5.19
N THR A 80 7.63 -24.11 -4.25
CA THR A 80 7.98 -25.50 -4.54
C THR A 80 6.93 -26.18 -5.43
N LYS A 81 5.63 -25.94 -5.17
CA LYS A 81 4.55 -26.40 -6.05
C LYS A 81 4.72 -25.87 -7.48
N LEU A 82 4.99 -24.58 -7.64
CA LEU A 82 5.16 -23.95 -8.95
C LEU A 82 6.43 -24.41 -9.68
N LEU A 83 7.51 -24.65 -8.95
CA LEU A 83 8.75 -25.19 -9.48
C LEU A 83 8.56 -26.61 -10.02
N ASN A 84 7.91 -27.49 -9.25
CA ASN A 84 7.62 -28.87 -9.68
C ASN A 84 6.71 -28.92 -10.92
N GLN A 85 5.92 -27.87 -11.14
CA GLN A 85 5.08 -27.71 -12.32
C GLN A 85 5.80 -27.01 -13.50
N ASN A 86 7.10 -26.76 -13.38
CA ASN A 86 7.92 -26.02 -14.36
C ASN A 86 7.38 -24.62 -14.71
N LYS A 87 6.64 -23.97 -13.80
CA LYS A 87 6.08 -22.63 -14.00
C LYS A 87 7.05 -21.52 -13.60
N ILE A 88 8.02 -21.84 -12.75
CA ILE A 88 9.09 -20.93 -12.33
C ILE A 88 10.44 -21.65 -12.37
N THR A 89 11.53 -20.91 -12.45
CA THR A 89 12.90 -21.43 -12.39
C THR A 89 13.41 -21.50 -10.94
N GLU A 90 14.49 -22.24 -10.70
CA GLU A 90 15.19 -22.23 -9.40
C GLU A 90 15.65 -20.82 -9.00
N GLN A 91 16.09 -20.02 -9.97
CA GLN A 91 16.47 -18.63 -9.74
C GLN A 91 15.29 -17.80 -9.23
N ASN A 92 14.10 -17.98 -9.82
CA ASN A 92 12.88 -17.31 -9.36
C ASN A 92 12.53 -17.74 -7.94
N LYS A 93 12.63 -19.04 -7.62
CA LYS A 93 12.37 -19.56 -6.27
C LYS A 93 13.32 -18.94 -5.25
N PHE A 94 14.61 -18.87 -5.54
CA PHE A 94 15.61 -18.27 -4.64
C PHE A 94 15.32 -16.78 -4.39
N TYR A 95 15.01 -16.02 -5.44
CA TYR A 95 14.68 -14.60 -5.33
C TYR A 95 13.40 -14.36 -4.52
N LEU A 96 12.35 -15.15 -4.77
CA LEU A 96 11.03 -14.97 -4.14
C LEU A 96 10.96 -15.54 -2.70
N ALA A 97 11.85 -16.46 -2.33
CA ALA A 97 11.90 -17.06 -0.99
C ALA A 97 12.64 -16.19 0.04
N SER A 98 13.35 -15.15 -0.38
CA SER A 98 14.05 -14.23 0.52
C SER A 98 13.03 -13.36 1.26
N ILE A 99 12.78 -13.71 2.52
CA ILE A 99 11.95 -12.95 3.45
C ILE A 99 12.85 -12.57 4.62
N ASP A 100 13.22 -11.29 4.67
CA ASP A 100 14.10 -10.74 5.68
C ASP A 100 13.35 -10.55 7.01
N ASP A 101 12.37 -9.63 7.03
CA ASP A 101 11.67 -9.20 8.24
C ASP A 101 10.19 -8.88 8.00
N LEU A 102 9.42 -8.89 9.10
CA LEU A 102 8.04 -8.46 9.09
C LEU A 102 7.93 -6.93 8.84
N PRO A 103 6.97 -6.47 8.01
CA PRO A 103 6.72 -5.04 7.85
C PRO A 103 6.44 -4.36 9.20
N LYS A 104 7.03 -3.17 9.42
CA LYS A 104 6.81 -2.39 10.65
C LYS A 104 5.98 -1.15 10.36
N ILE A 105 4.85 -1.00 11.04
CA ILE A 105 4.02 0.20 10.92
C ILE A 105 4.51 1.26 11.91
N ARG A 106 4.68 2.48 11.39
CA ARG A 106 4.91 3.69 12.18
C ARG A 106 3.75 4.65 11.93
N GLY A 107 3.14 5.19 12.97
CA GLY A 107 2.01 6.12 12.90
C GLY A 107 2.45 7.50 12.39
N GLN A 108 2.83 7.60 11.12
CA GLN A 108 3.38 8.83 10.56
C GLN A 108 2.34 9.96 10.58
N PRO A 109 2.63 11.12 11.21
CA PRO A 109 1.68 12.21 11.31
C PRO A 109 1.46 12.81 9.92
N LYS A 110 0.18 13.01 9.60
CA LYS A 110 -0.24 13.71 8.39
C LYS A 110 -0.19 15.20 8.66
N LEU A 111 0.86 15.86 8.20
CA LEU A 111 0.90 17.32 8.20
C LEU A 111 -0.03 17.85 7.11
N HIS A 112 -0.93 18.76 7.48
CA HIS A 112 -1.77 19.44 6.50
C HIS A 112 -0.88 20.28 5.58
N LYS A 113 -1.07 20.10 4.27
CA LYS A 113 -0.35 20.88 3.27
C LYS A 113 -1.09 22.20 3.02
N THR A 114 -0.34 23.28 2.84
CA THR A 114 -0.67 24.28 1.81
C THR A 114 -0.34 23.64 0.45
N MET A 115 -1.32 23.62 -0.45
CA MET A 115 -1.36 22.83 -1.70
C MET A 115 -0.05 22.87 -2.49
N LEU A 116 0.65 21.73 -2.60
CA LEU A 116 1.62 21.45 -3.67
C LEU A 116 1.67 19.92 -3.88
N GLN A 117 1.15 19.49 -5.03
CA GLN A 117 1.05 18.10 -5.48
C GLN A 117 2.28 17.77 -6.34
N ARG A 118 2.77 16.52 -6.21
CA ARG A 118 3.85 15.96 -7.04
C ARG A 118 3.37 14.65 -7.64
N GLU A 119 3.74 14.45 -8.89
CA GLU A 119 3.29 13.42 -9.81
C GLU A 119 3.92 12.06 -9.53
N LEU A 120 3.12 11.00 -9.58
CA LEU A 120 3.52 9.65 -9.99
C LEU A 120 2.28 8.94 -10.56
N LEU A 121 2.39 8.32 -11.74
CA LEU A 121 2.41 6.86 -11.95
C LEU A 121 2.02 6.49 -13.41
N GLN A 122 2.88 5.75 -14.10
CA GLN A 122 2.73 5.35 -15.52
C GLN A 122 2.04 3.98 -15.75
N LEU A 123 1.18 3.50 -14.83
CA LEU A 123 0.51 2.20 -15.00
C LEU A 123 -1.03 2.26 -15.05
N ARG A 124 -1.63 3.47 -15.05
CA ARG A 124 -3.09 3.68 -15.07
C ARG A 124 -3.78 3.54 -16.44
N THR A 125 -3.05 3.15 -17.48
CA THR A 125 -3.58 3.12 -18.86
C THR A 125 -4.54 1.97 -19.17
N ILE A 126 -4.75 1.03 -18.23
CA ILE A 126 -5.63 -0.14 -18.40
C ILE A 126 -7.08 0.15 -18.00
N LEU A 127 -7.33 1.24 -17.26
CA LEU A 127 -8.65 1.55 -16.71
C LEU A 127 -9.35 2.61 -17.58
N ASN A 128 -10.52 2.28 -18.12
CA ASN A 128 -11.34 3.24 -18.86
C ASN A 128 -11.92 4.27 -17.89
N GLY A 129 -11.80 5.56 -18.21
CA GLY A 129 -12.32 6.64 -17.35
C GLY A 129 -11.41 7.09 -16.21
N VAL A 130 -10.26 6.43 -15.99
CA VAL A 130 -9.31 6.85 -14.94
C VAL A 130 -8.44 8.00 -15.43
N VAL A 131 -8.46 9.08 -14.67
CA VAL A 131 -7.61 10.23 -14.91
C VAL A 131 -6.25 10.01 -14.26
N CYS A 132 -5.23 9.85 -15.10
CA CYS A 132 -3.90 9.42 -14.65
C CYS A 132 -3.06 10.53 -14.02
N ASN A 133 -3.34 11.80 -14.34
CA ASN A 133 -2.63 12.94 -13.78
C ASN A 133 -3.49 14.22 -13.83
N THR A 134 -3.09 15.21 -13.03
CA THR A 134 -3.78 16.49 -12.90
C THR A 134 -3.87 17.24 -14.22
N SER A 135 -2.82 17.20 -15.05
CA SER A 135 -2.81 17.88 -16.36
C SER A 135 -3.86 17.32 -17.32
N LYS A 136 -4.01 16.00 -17.37
CA LYS A 136 -5.05 15.31 -18.16
C LYS A 136 -6.43 15.58 -17.60
N PHE A 137 -6.57 15.65 -16.26
CA PHE A 137 -7.83 16.05 -15.64
C PHE A 137 -8.26 17.44 -16.08
N VAL A 138 -7.37 18.44 -15.91
CA VAL A 138 -7.64 19.83 -16.27
C VAL A 138 -8.00 19.95 -17.75
N LYS A 139 -7.25 19.27 -18.63
CA LYS A 139 -7.55 19.27 -20.08
C LYS A 139 -8.91 18.63 -20.41
N ASN A 140 -9.30 17.58 -19.69
CA ASN A 140 -10.58 16.93 -19.91
C ASN A 140 -11.75 17.81 -19.47
N ILE A 141 -11.64 18.45 -18.30
CA ILE A 141 -12.71 19.30 -17.76
C ILE A 141 -12.78 20.67 -18.43
N SER A 142 -11.64 21.21 -18.94
CA SER A 142 -11.61 22.53 -19.59
C SER A 142 -12.46 22.61 -20.85
N ASN A 143 -12.77 21.44 -21.45
CA ASN A 143 -13.55 21.35 -22.68
C ASN A 143 -15.04 21.08 -22.42
N ILE A 144 -15.45 20.91 -21.16
CA ILE A 144 -16.85 20.68 -20.79
C ILE A 144 -17.56 22.04 -20.73
N LYS A 145 -18.59 22.23 -21.57
CA LYS A 145 -19.50 23.36 -21.46
C LYS A 145 -20.55 23.01 -20.40
N LEU A 146 -20.75 23.92 -19.45
CA LEU A 146 -21.73 23.78 -18.39
C LEU A 146 -22.91 24.71 -18.67
N ASP A 147 -24.11 24.17 -18.64
CA ASP A 147 -25.36 24.93 -18.65
C ASP A 147 -25.77 25.26 -17.20
N GLN A 148 -26.76 26.16 -17.03
CA GLN A 148 -27.21 26.60 -15.70
C GLN A 148 -27.75 25.47 -14.82
N ASP A 149 -28.22 24.38 -15.43
CA ASP A 149 -28.78 23.20 -14.75
C ASP A 149 -27.72 22.11 -14.46
N ASN A 150 -26.44 22.34 -14.77
CA ASN A 150 -25.39 21.37 -14.48
C ASN A 150 -24.77 21.59 -13.11
N HIS A 151 -24.69 20.52 -12.31
CA HIS A 151 -24.07 20.54 -10.99
C HIS A 151 -22.81 19.68 -10.94
N LEU A 152 -21.77 20.19 -10.28
CA LEU A 152 -20.57 19.44 -9.99
C LEU A 152 -20.68 18.78 -8.62
N ALA A 153 -20.54 17.45 -8.59
CA ALA A 153 -20.42 16.68 -7.35
C ALA A 153 -19.01 16.09 -7.21
N SER A 154 -18.44 16.17 -6.01
CA SER A 154 -17.20 15.47 -5.64
C SER A 154 -17.50 14.50 -4.52
N LEU A 155 -17.18 13.22 -4.74
CA LEU A 155 -17.43 12.13 -3.81
C LEU A 155 -16.09 11.50 -3.43
N ASP A 156 -15.92 11.20 -2.14
CA ASP A 156 -14.75 10.49 -1.61
C ASP A 156 -15.17 9.15 -1.02
N ILE A 157 -14.41 8.10 -1.30
CA ILE A 157 -14.68 6.77 -0.72
C ILE A 157 -14.03 6.70 0.64
N GLN A 158 -14.85 6.70 1.69
CA GLN A 158 -14.37 6.53 3.05
C GLN A 158 -13.71 5.16 3.22
N ASN A 159 -12.50 5.14 3.79
CA ASN A 159 -11.78 3.92 4.17
C ASN A 159 -11.68 2.89 3.04
N LEU A 160 -11.37 3.35 1.82
CA LEU A 160 -11.35 2.56 0.58
C LEU A 160 -10.74 1.16 0.75
N TYR A 161 -9.49 1.07 1.21
CA TYR A 161 -8.77 -0.20 1.30
C TYR A 161 -9.40 -1.20 2.28
N THR A 162 -9.80 -0.76 3.47
CA THR A 162 -10.35 -1.65 4.50
C THR A 162 -11.77 -2.12 4.16
N ASN A 163 -12.46 -1.41 3.26
CA ASN A 163 -13.83 -1.72 2.84
C ASN A 163 -13.91 -2.57 1.56
N ILE A 164 -12.79 -2.84 0.85
CA ILE A 164 -12.84 -3.68 -0.35
C ILE A 164 -13.09 -5.15 0.02
N PRO A 165 -14.13 -5.81 -0.54
CA PRO A 165 -14.33 -7.24 -0.38
C PRO A 165 -13.25 -8.02 -1.15
N VAL A 166 -12.24 -8.53 -0.43
CA VAL A 166 -11.04 -9.16 -1.01
C VAL A 166 -11.37 -10.28 -1.99
N ASN A 167 -12.26 -11.20 -1.63
CA ASN A 167 -12.62 -12.32 -2.49
C ASN A 167 -13.25 -11.83 -3.81
N LYS A 168 -14.14 -10.83 -3.75
CA LYS A 168 -14.76 -10.24 -4.95
C LYS A 168 -13.71 -9.57 -5.83
N ALA A 169 -12.78 -8.81 -5.24
CA ALA A 169 -11.70 -8.17 -5.98
C ALA A 169 -10.80 -9.20 -6.70
N ILE A 170 -10.48 -10.33 -6.04
CA ILE A 170 -9.74 -11.43 -6.66
C ILE A 170 -10.55 -12.06 -7.80
N ASP A 171 -11.83 -12.36 -7.60
CA ASP A 171 -12.65 -13.02 -8.61
C ASP A 171 -12.85 -12.12 -9.86
N ILE A 172 -13.06 -10.81 -9.69
CA ILE A 172 -13.09 -9.83 -10.80
C ILE A 172 -11.74 -9.82 -11.53
N THR A 173 -10.63 -9.82 -10.78
CA THR A 173 -9.29 -9.85 -11.37
C THR A 173 -9.08 -11.10 -12.23
N LEU A 174 -9.50 -12.27 -11.74
CA LEU A 174 -9.40 -13.53 -12.50
C LEU A 174 -10.21 -13.48 -13.79
N LYS A 175 -11.43 -12.93 -13.76
CA LYS A 175 -12.26 -12.74 -14.95
C LYS A 175 -11.56 -11.85 -16.00
N ARG A 176 -10.99 -10.72 -15.57
CA ARG A 176 -10.26 -9.81 -16.48
C ARG A 176 -8.98 -10.42 -17.05
N VAL A 177 -8.29 -11.24 -16.26
CA VAL A 177 -7.12 -12.01 -16.73
C VAL A 177 -7.54 -12.99 -17.83
N GLU A 178 -8.67 -13.69 -17.65
CA GLU A 178 -9.23 -14.58 -18.66
C GLU A 178 -9.66 -13.83 -19.92
N GLU A 179 -10.20 -12.62 -19.82
CA GLU A 179 -10.57 -11.83 -21.00
C GLU A 179 -9.34 -11.30 -21.76
N SER A 180 -8.19 -11.21 -21.10
CA SER A 180 -6.95 -10.67 -21.68
C SER A 180 -6.19 -11.71 -22.51
N LYS A 181 -6.13 -11.50 -23.84
CA LYS A 181 -5.32 -12.32 -24.75
C LYS A 181 -3.84 -12.38 -24.36
N LYS A 182 -3.28 -11.28 -23.83
CA LYS A 182 -1.87 -11.20 -23.42
C LYS A 182 -1.59 -12.01 -22.16
N LEU A 183 -2.50 -11.96 -21.17
CA LEU A 183 -2.30 -12.64 -19.89
C LEU A 183 -2.66 -14.14 -19.98
N LYS A 184 -3.59 -14.51 -20.87
CA LYS A 184 -3.87 -15.91 -21.23
C LYS A 184 -2.66 -16.66 -21.79
N ALA A 185 -1.69 -15.96 -22.38
CA ALA A 185 -0.48 -16.57 -22.93
C ALA A 185 0.54 -16.97 -21.86
N LEU A 186 0.31 -16.62 -20.58
CA LEU A 186 1.16 -17.05 -19.48
C LEU A 186 0.88 -18.51 -19.12
N SER A 187 1.91 -19.23 -18.67
CA SER A 187 1.84 -20.63 -18.23
C SER A 187 1.10 -20.87 -16.90
N PHE A 188 0.51 -19.82 -16.32
CA PHE A 188 -0.21 -19.87 -15.06
C PHE A 188 -1.69 -20.15 -15.29
N THR A 189 -2.23 -21.13 -14.57
CA THR A 189 -3.66 -21.42 -14.56
C THR A 189 -4.41 -20.38 -13.71
N LYS A 190 -5.72 -20.29 -13.92
CA LYS A 190 -6.61 -19.49 -13.04
C LYS A 190 -6.41 -19.82 -11.57
N THR A 191 -6.23 -21.10 -11.25
CA THR A 191 -6.01 -21.57 -9.87
C THR A 191 -4.68 -21.10 -9.32
N ASP A 192 -3.59 -21.11 -10.09
CA ASP A 192 -2.30 -20.58 -9.62
C ASP A 192 -2.39 -19.08 -9.32
N ILE A 193 -3.02 -18.30 -10.21
CA ILE A 193 -3.17 -16.86 -10.03
C ILE A 193 -4.01 -16.57 -8.80
N LYS A 194 -5.11 -17.32 -8.61
CA LYS A 194 -5.95 -17.20 -7.41
C LYS A 194 -5.17 -17.51 -6.14
N ASP A 195 -4.39 -18.59 -6.14
CA ASP A 195 -3.57 -19.00 -5.00
C ASP A 195 -2.51 -17.94 -4.67
N LEU A 196 -1.83 -17.40 -5.69
CA LEU A 196 -0.81 -16.36 -5.54
C LEU A 196 -1.40 -15.04 -5.00
N LEU A 197 -2.53 -14.60 -5.55
CA LEU A 197 -3.23 -13.40 -5.07
C LEU A 197 -3.70 -13.57 -3.62
N ASN A 198 -4.25 -14.73 -3.29
CA ASN A 198 -4.64 -15.04 -1.92
C ASN A 198 -3.43 -15.01 -0.98
N LEU A 199 -2.32 -15.66 -1.36
CA LEU A 199 -1.11 -15.69 -0.56
C LEU A 199 -0.55 -14.28 -0.32
N ALA A 200 -0.53 -13.44 -1.35
CA ALA A 200 0.00 -12.09 -1.27
C ALA A 200 -0.87 -11.16 -0.40
N VAL A 201 -2.20 -11.29 -0.48
CA VAL A 201 -3.13 -10.40 0.22
C VAL A 201 -3.43 -10.88 1.64
N LYS A 202 -3.49 -12.19 1.88
CA LYS A 202 -3.83 -12.76 3.21
C LYS A 202 -2.66 -12.77 4.18
N ASN A 203 -1.43 -12.72 3.68
CA ASN A 203 -0.22 -12.55 4.51
C ASN A 203 0.00 -11.06 4.86
N SER A 204 -1.02 -10.44 5.41
CA SER A 204 -1.11 -9.03 5.79
C SER A 204 -0.67 -8.80 7.25
N TYR A 205 0.46 -9.37 7.63
CA TYR A 205 1.02 -9.27 8.97
C TYR A 205 1.98 -8.09 9.10
N PHE A 206 2.01 -7.47 10.27
CA PHE A 206 2.94 -6.39 10.58
C PHE A 206 3.26 -6.32 12.08
N GLU A 207 4.40 -5.72 12.40
CA GLU A 207 4.81 -5.39 13.77
C GLU A 207 4.49 -3.93 14.06
N CYS A 208 3.96 -3.66 15.26
CA CYS A 208 3.83 -2.32 15.80
C CYS A 208 4.13 -2.33 17.30
N ASN A 209 5.10 -1.52 17.74
CA ASN A 209 5.52 -1.41 19.14
C ASN A 209 5.82 -2.77 19.81
N GLY A 210 6.48 -3.68 19.09
CA GLY A 210 6.82 -5.02 19.60
C GLY A 210 5.65 -6.00 19.70
N LYS A 211 4.45 -5.60 19.27
CA LYS A 211 3.27 -6.47 19.14
C LYS A 211 3.06 -6.82 17.67
N TYR A 212 2.55 -8.02 17.40
CA TYR A 212 2.26 -8.51 16.05
C TYR A 212 0.77 -8.41 15.75
N TYR A 213 0.43 -8.02 14.53
CA TYR A 213 -0.95 -7.87 14.08
C TYR A 213 -1.13 -8.46 12.69
N LYS A 214 -2.36 -8.83 12.38
CA LYS A 214 -2.81 -9.19 11.03
C LYS A 214 -4.01 -8.33 10.66
N GLN A 215 -4.03 -7.84 9.43
CA GLN A 215 -5.22 -7.23 8.86
C GLN A 215 -6.13 -8.31 8.27
N LYS A 216 -7.28 -8.56 8.88
CA LYS A 216 -8.22 -9.61 8.47
C LYS A 216 -9.32 -9.13 7.52
N ALA A 217 -9.55 -7.82 7.43
CA ALA A 217 -10.54 -7.23 6.54
C ALA A 217 -9.94 -6.22 5.57
N GLY A 218 -10.50 -6.20 4.35
CA GLY A 218 -10.05 -5.32 3.28
C GLY A 218 -8.69 -5.69 2.70
N LEU A 219 -8.23 -4.83 1.79
CA LEU A 219 -6.91 -4.94 1.17
C LEU A 219 -5.84 -4.28 2.06
N PRO A 220 -4.70 -4.95 2.31
CA PRO A 220 -3.67 -4.43 3.19
C PRO A 220 -3.00 -3.18 2.63
N MET A 221 -3.03 -2.11 3.42
CA MET A 221 -2.34 -0.87 3.08
C MET A 221 -0.82 -1.09 3.12
N GLY A 222 -0.13 -0.78 2.03
CA GLY A 222 1.32 -1.00 1.88
C GLY A 222 1.69 -2.28 1.12
N ASN A 223 0.73 -3.16 0.84
CA ASN A 223 0.94 -4.26 -0.09
C ASN A 223 0.96 -3.75 -1.54
N ALA A 224 1.94 -4.20 -2.34
CA ALA A 224 2.15 -3.72 -3.70
C ALA A 224 1.00 -4.02 -4.68
N LEU A 225 0.23 -5.09 -4.43
CA LEU A 225 -0.91 -5.48 -5.28
C LEU A 225 -2.22 -4.81 -4.86
N SER A 226 -2.31 -4.34 -3.62
CA SER A 226 -3.56 -3.77 -3.09
C SER A 226 -4.07 -2.57 -3.92
N PRO A 227 -3.24 -1.59 -4.33
CA PRO A 227 -3.70 -0.50 -5.20
C PRO A 227 -4.32 -1.00 -6.51
N LEU A 228 -3.72 -2.02 -7.14
CA LEU A 228 -4.24 -2.59 -8.38
C LEU A 228 -5.58 -3.29 -8.16
N LEU A 229 -5.71 -4.08 -7.10
CA LEU A 229 -6.95 -4.79 -6.77
C LEU A 229 -8.08 -3.82 -6.41
N VAL A 230 -7.75 -2.73 -5.70
CA VAL A 230 -8.69 -1.62 -5.43
C VAL A 230 -9.18 -1.02 -6.75
N ASP A 231 -8.25 -0.61 -7.62
CA ASP A 231 -8.58 0.04 -8.88
C ASP A 231 -9.47 -0.86 -9.77
N ILE A 232 -9.16 -2.16 -9.86
CA ILE A 232 -9.97 -3.14 -10.59
C ILE A 232 -11.38 -3.26 -9.99
N TYR A 233 -11.48 -3.36 -8.66
CA TYR A 233 -12.76 -3.49 -7.98
C TYR A 233 -13.62 -2.24 -8.15
N VAL A 234 -13.05 -1.05 -7.97
CA VAL A 234 -13.78 0.21 -8.10
C VAL A 234 -14.26 0.44 -9.52
N ASP A 235 -13.43 0.12 -10.53
CA ASP A 235 -13.85 0.20 -11.94
C ASP A 235 -15.03 -0.74 -12.26
N GLU A 236 -15.04 -1.97 -11.71
CA GLU A 236 -16.19 -2.88 -11.84
C GLU A 236 -17.43 -2.35 -11.11
N TYR A 237 -17.25 -1.84 -9.89
CA TYR A 237 -18.33 -1.28 -9.08
C TYR A 237 -18.99 -0.08 -9.77
N GLN A 238 -18.19 0.79 -10.39
CA GLN A 238 -18.67 1.92 -11.17
C GLN A 238 -19.53 1.48 -12.35
N LYS A 239 -19.04 0.49 -13.13
CA LYS A 239 -19.75 -0.05 -14.30
C LYS A 239 -21.03 -0.80 -13.98
N THR A 240 -21.18 -1.30 -12.75
CA THR A 240 -22.37 -2.08 -12.35
C THR A 240 -23.40 -1.24 -11.60
N THR A 241 -23.00 -0.10 -11.04
CA THR A 241 -23.85 0.72 -10.18
C THR A 241 -24.29 2.02 -10.84
N PHE A 242 -23.43 2.64 -11.67
CA PHE A 242 -23.65 4.00 -12.18
C PHE A 242 -23.74 4.11 -13.71
N ILE A 243 -23.42 3.03 -14.43
CA ILE A 243 -23.44 2.95 -15.90
C ILE A 243 -24.34 1.77 -16.28
#